data_AF-A0A957E922-F1
#
_entry.id   AF-A0A957E922-F1
#
_cell.length_a   1.000
_cell.length_b   1.000
_cell.length_c   1.000
_cell.angle_alpha   90.00
_cell.angle_beta   90.00
_cell.angle_gamma   90.00
#
_symmetry.space_group_name_H-M   'P 1'
#
loop_
_entity.id
_entity.type
_entity.pdbx_description
1 polymer ?
#
loop_
_entity_poly.entity_id
_entity_poly.type
_entity_poly.pdbx_seq_one_letter_code
_entity_poly.pdbx_strand_id
1 'polypeptide(L)'
;MNSSQATLTMALLFALRCLVPLALVLGIGYAMNWMVDMWEAEAEKEKAAIGVGVVKTAVPAAASPSCWSVIGCSEEERGNCPGFQQQPLPCWLARTRENGTLPEKCTTCPVYEGRPAVA
;
A
#
# COMPACT_ATOMS: atom_id res chain seq x y z
N MET A 1 -53.77 23.70 23.26
CA MET A 1 -52.31 23.59 22.99
C MET A 1 -51.83 24.94 22.53
N ASN A 2 -50.92 25.54 23.28
CA ASN A 2 -50.46 26.91 23.04
C ASN A 2 -49.50 26.88 21.83
N SER A 3 -49.60 27.82 20.89
CA SER A 3 -48.79 27.83 19.66
C SER A 3 -47.27 27.77 19.92
N SER A 4 -46.83 28.26 21.09
CA SER A 4 -45.45 28.16 21.56
C SER A 4 -44.97 26.72 21.77
N GLN A 5 -45.84 25.81 22.22
CA GLN A 5 -45.48 24.41 22.42
C GLN A 5 -45.32 23.67 21.09
N ALA A 6 -46.14 24.00 20.09
CA ALA A 6 -46.02 23.43 18.75
C ALA A 6 -44.68 23.81 18.10
N THR A 7 -44.29 25.08 18.15
CA THR A 7 -42.99 25.54 17.63
C THR A 7 -41.81 24.87 18.35
N LEU A 8 -41.90 24.71 19.67
CA LEU A 8 -40.83 24.11 20.48
C LEU A 8 -40.66 22.62 20.15
N THR A 9 -41.75 21.87 19.98
CA THR A 9 -41.69 20.46 19.58
C THR A 9 -41.10 20.26 18.19
N MET A 10 -41.47 21.10 17.21
CA MET A 10 -40.91 21.03 15.85
C MET A 10 -39.42 21.37 15.83
N ALA A 11 -39.01 22.42 16.54
CA ALA A 11 -37.61 22.80 16.67
C ALA A 11 -36.78 21.71 17.36
N LEU A 12 -37.31 21.09 18.43
CA LEU A 12 -36.65 19.99 19.14
C LEU A 12 -36.45 18.77 18.24
N LEU A 13 -37.49 18.35 17.51
CA LEU A 13 -37.42 17.20 16.60
C LEU A 13 -36.43 17.45 15.44
N PHE A 14 -36.36 18.69 14.95
CA PHE A 14 -35.40 19.09 13.93
C PHE A 14 -33.97 19.07 14.47
N ALA A 15 -33.73 19.64 15.65
CA ALA A 15 -32.42 19.61 16.30
C ALA A 15 -31.98 18.17 16.58
N LEU A 16 -32.89 17.31 17.08
CA LEU A 16 -32.62 15.89 17.31
C LEU A 16 -32.20 15.18 16.02
N ARG A 17 -32.91 15.43 14.91
CA ARG A 17 -32.57 14.83 13.60
C ARG A 17 -31.27 15.34 13.00
N CYS A 18 -30.77 16.50 13.39
CA CYS A 18 -29.48 17.02 12.91
C CYS A 18 -28.32 16.59 13.81
N LEU A 19 -28.51 16.62 15.13
CA LEU A 19 -27.46 16.31 16.10
C LEU A 19 -27.19 14.80 16.21
N VAL A 20 -28.21 13.95 16.08
CA VAL A 20 -28.04 12.49 16.17
C VAL A 20 -27.16 11.95 15.05
N PRO A 21 -27.37 12.27 13.75
CA PRO A 21 -26.48 11.83 12.68
C PRO A 21 -25.05 12.36 12.83
N LEU A 22 -24.89 13.63 13.25
CA LEU A 22 -23.58 14.23 13.46
C LEU A 22 -22.81 13.49 14.57
N ALA A 23 -23.46 13.26 15.71
CA ALA A 23 -22.88 12.52 16.83
C ALA A 23 -22.54 11.08 16.44
N LEU A 24 -23.38 10.43 15.61
CA LEU A 24 -23.14 9.08 15.14
C LEU A 24 -21.91 8.99 14.23
N VAL A 25 -21.75 9.92 13.28
CA VAL A 25 -20.57 9.96 12.41
C VAL A 25 -19.31 10.25 13.21
N LEU A 26 -19.35 11.21 14.14
CA LEU A 26 -18.23 11.52 15.02
C LEU A 26 -17.88 10.32 15.92
N GLY A 27 -18.88 9.62 16.44
CA GLY A 27 -18.70 8.42 17.25
C GLY A 27 -18.05 7.28 16.49
N ILE A 28 -18.47 7.03 15.24
CA ILE A 28 -17.84 6.02 14.38
C ILE A 28 -16.40 6.40 14.06
N GLY A 29 -16.15 7.65 13.67
CA GLY A 29 -14.79 8.13 13.40
C GLY A 29 -13.87 8.00 14.61
N TYR A 30 -14.37 8.36 15.79
CA TYR A 30 -13.63 8.21 17.05
C TYR A 30 -13.34 6.73 17.37
N ALA A 31 -14.32 5.85 17.18
CA ALA A 31 -14.12 4.41 17.39
C ALA A 31 -13.08 3.82 16.44
N MET A 32 -13.08 4.24 15.17
CA MET A 32 -12.06 3.81 14.20
C MET A 32 -10.66 4.27 14.63
N ASN A 33 -10.50 5.54 15.03
CA ASN A 33 -9.21 6.06 15.48
C ASN A 33 -8.72 5.32 16.74
N TRP A 34 -9.62 5.09 17.70
CA TRP A 34 -9.30 4.39 18.93
C TRP A 34 -8.79 2.96 18.70
N MET A 35 -9.39 2.23 17.75
CA MET A 35 -8.92 0.89 17.37
C MET A 35 -7.54 0.94 16.70
N VAL A 36 -7.29 1.94 15.86
CA VAL A 36 -5.99 2.12 15.20
C VAL A 36 -4.90 2.46 16.22
N ASP A 37 -5.17 3.38 17.16
CA ASP A 37 -4.23 3.77 18.21
C ASP A 37 -3.80 2.56 19.06
N MET A 38 -4.74 1.64 19.34
CA MET A 38 -4.45 0.41 20.08
C MET A 38 -3.47 -0.50 19.33
N TRP A 39 -3.61 -0.64 18.01
CA TRP A 39 -2.71 -1.48 17.19
C TRP A 39 -1.34 -0.84 16.97
N GLU A 40 -1.27 0.49 16.85
CA GLU A 40 0.01 1.18 16.75
C GLU A 40 0.84 1.03 18.03
N ALA A 41 0.20 1.06 19.21
CA ALA A 41 0.89 0.82 20.49
C ALA A 41 1.46 -0.60 20.63
N GLU A 42 0.87 -1.60 19.98
CA GLU A 42 1.42 -2.96 19.89
C GLU A 42 2.56 -3.02 18.88
N ALA A 43 2.38 -2.39 17.71
CA ALA A 43 3.42 -2.31 16.68
C ALA A 43 4.66 -1.54 17.15
N GLU A 44 4.55 -0.52 18.00
CA GLU A 44 5.71 0.17 18.58
C GLU A 44 6.51 -0.73 19.53
N LYS A 45 5.86 -1.65 20.25
CA LYS A 45 6.56 -2.63 21.10
C LYS A 45 7.28 -3.67 20.25
N GLU A 46 6.67 -4.11 19.15
CA GLU A 46 7.32 -4.99 18.17
C GLU A 46 8.45 -4.27 17.41
N LYS A 47 8.29 -2.99 17.07
CA LYS A 47 9.33 -2.15 16.42
C LYS A 47 10.45 -1.73 17.38
N ALA A 48 10.20 -1.66 18.68
CA ALA A 48 11.24 -1.44 19.68
C ALA A 48 12.06 -2.73 19.92
N ALA A 49 11.43 -3.91 19.79
CA ALA A 49 12.13 -5.20 19.82
C ALA A 49 12.85 -5.51 18.49
N ILE A 50 12.30 -5.08 17.37
CA ILE A 50 12.87 -5.18 16.03
C ILE A 50 13.27 -3.77 15.61
N GLY A 51 14.40 -3.29 16.13
CA GLY A 51 14.95 -1.98 15.76
C GLY A 51 15.24 -1.88 14.27
N VAL A 52 14.25 -1.53 13.45
CA VAL A 52 14.37 -1.33 12.01
C VAL A 52 13.44 -0.20 11.61
N GLY A 53 14.06 0.93 11.25
CA GLY A 53 13.38 2.06 10.67
C GLY A 53 12.66 1.70 9.38
N VAL A 54 11.61 2.47 9.08
CA VAL A 54 11.06 2.75 7.74
C VAL A 54 11.29 1.60 6.75
N VAL A 55 10.38 0.62 6.75
CA VAL A 55 10.21 -0.27 5.60
C VAL A 55 9.69 0.60 4.46
N LYS A 56 10.62 1.26 3.75
CA LYS A 56 10.50 1.34 2.29
C LYS A 56 10.26 -0.08 1.85
N THR A 57 9.17 -0.32 1.14
CA THR A 57 8.78 -1.59 0.53
C THR A 57 9.86 -2.04 -0.46
N ALA A 58 11.01 -2.47 0.05
CA ALA A 58 11.92 -3.37 -0.60
C ALA A 58 11.47 -4.75 -0.17
N VAL A 59 10.61 -5.36 -1.00
CA VAL A 59 10.37 -6.80 -0.95
C VAL A 59 11.76 -7.45 -0.93
N PRO A 60 12.12 -8.25 0.09
CA PRO A 60 13.40 -8.91 0.09
C PRO A 60 13.42 -9.85 -1.12
N ALA A 61 14.25 -9.53 -2.11
CA ALA A 61 14.53 -10.35 -3.28
C ALA A 61 15.30 -11.65 -2.93
N ALA A 62 15.08 -12.19 -1.73
CA ALA A 62 15.90 -13.22 -1.10
C ALA A 62 15.28 -14.62 -1.15
N ALA A 63 14.10 -14.79 -1.77
CA ALA A 63 13.52 -16.12 -1.97
C ALA A 63 12.92 -16.35 -3.37
N SER A 64 12.99 -15.37 -4.27
CA SER A 64 12.68 -15.60 -5.68
C SER A 64 13.94 -16.10 -6.38
N PRO A 65 13.89 -17.21 -7.15
CA PRO A 65 15.02 -17.62 -7.97
C PRO A 65 15.45 -16.42 -8.82
N SER A 66 16.76 -16.20 -8.88
CA SER A 66 17.29 -15.06 -9.63
C SER A 66 16.85 -15.15 -11.09
N CYS A 67 16.42 -14.04 -11.69
CA CYS A 67 15.87 -14.03 -13.05
C CYS A 67 16.80 -14.75 -14.07
N TRP A 68 18.11 -14.60 -13.91
CA TRP A 68 19.10 -15.27 -14.78
C TRP A 68 19.16 -16.79 -14.60
N SER A 69 18.82 -17.32 -13.42
CA SER A 69 18.73 -18.77 -13.19
C SER A 69 17.49 -19.38 -13.82
N VAL A 70 16.41 -18.59 -13.94
CA VAL A 70 15.12 -19.01 -14.52
C VAL A 70 15.11 -18.88 -16.03
N ILE A 71 15.62 -17.77 -16.57
CA ILE A 71 15.72 -17.53 -18.01
C ILE A 71 16.95 -18.21 -18.64
N GLY A 72 17.92 -18.61 -17.83
CA GLY A 72 19.15 -19.25 -18.30
C GLY A 72 20.12 -18.30 -18.99
N CYS A 73 20.27 -17.07 -18.48
CA CYS A 73 21.18 -16.08 -19.09
C CYS A 73 22.66 -16.45 -18.86
N SER A 74 23.48 -16.26 -19.89
CA SER A 74 24.95 -16.41 -19.82
C SER A 74 25.60 -15.32 -18.94
N GLU A 75 26.86 -15.49 -18.55
CA GLU A 75 27.58 -14.48 -17.75
C GLU A 75 27.73 -13.15 -18.50
N GLU A 76 27.93 -13.20 -19.82
CA GLU A 76 28.01 -12.03 -20.69
C GLU A 76 26.68 -11.27 -20.73
N GLU A 77 25.55 -11.98 -20.83
CA GLU A 77 24.22 -11.39 -20.80
C GLU A 77 23.90 -10.77 -19.42
N ARG A 78 24.41 -11.36 -18.33
CA ARG A 78 24.27 -10.82 -16.97
C ARG A 78 25.05 -9.53 -16.79
N GLY A 79 26.30 -9.51 -17.27
CA GLY A 79 27.17 -8.32 -17.20
C GLY A 79 26.56 -7.11 -17.91
N ASN A 80 25.80 -7.34 -18.98
CA ASN A 80 25.14 -6.30 -19.77
C ASN A 80 23.66 -6.06 -19.39
N CYS A 81 23.14 -6.71 -18.35
CA CYS A 81 21.73 -6.60 -17.99
C CYS A 81 21.48 -5.40 -17.05
N PRO A 82 20.67 -4.40 -17.44
CA PRO A 82 20.32 -3.27 -16.57
C PRO A 82 19.67 -3.71 -15.25
N GLY A 83 18.86 -4.78 -15.29
CA GLY A 83 18.21 -5.34 -14.11
C GLY A 83 19.17 -6.05 -13.15
N PHE A 84 20.36 -6.43 -13.59
CA PHE A 84 21.42 -6.95 -12.72
C PHE A 84 22.27 -5.82 -12.14
N GLN A 85 22.54 -4.78 -12.95
CA GLN A 85 23.34 -3.63 -12.55
C GLN A 85 22.59 -2.71 -11.57
N GLN A 86 21.26 -2.56 -11.71
CA GLN A 86 20.44 -1.66 -10.89
C GLN A 86 19.70 -2.43 -9.78
N GLN A 87 20.45 -2.92 -8.79
CA GLN A 87 19.92 -3.79 -7.71
C GLN A 87 18.81 -3.22 -6.80
N PRO A 88 18.61 -1.90 -6.61
CA PRO A 88 17.44 -1.44 -5.87
C PRO A 88 16.17 -1.36 -6.74
N LEU A 89 16.29 -1.48 -8.07
CA LEU A 89 15.15 -1.45 -8.98
C LEU A 89 14.73 -2.87 -9.36
N PRO A 90 13.43 -3.12 -9.53
CA PRO A 90 13.00 -4.38 -10.10
C PRO A 90 13.51 -4.48 -11.55
N CYS A 91 13.94 -5.69 -11.93
CA CYS A 91 14.66 -5.93 -13.18
C CYS A 91 13.88 -5.51 -14.42
N TRP A 92 12.55 -5.60 -14.40
CA TRP A 92 11.70 -5.14 -15.49
C TRP A 92 11.73 -3.60 -15.64
N LEU A 93 11.72 -2.86 -14.53
CA LEU A 93 11.75 -1.40 -14.55
C LEU A 93 13.10 -0.87 -15.01
N ALA A 94 14.20 -1.47 -14.52
CA ALA A 94 15.54 -1.13 -14.96
C ALA A 94 15.71 -1.37 -16.47
N ARG A 95 15.14 -2.47 -16.99
CA ARG A 95 15.25 -2.85 -18.40
C ARG A 95 14.36 -2.02 -19.32
N THR A 96 13.14 -1.68 -18.91
CA THR A 96 12.25 -0.76 -19.64
C THR A 96 12.82 0.65 -19.69
N ARG A 97 13.51 1.11 -18.63
CA ARG A 97 14.15 2.43 -18.63
C ARG A 97 15.30 2.55 -19.63
N GLU A 98 16.12 1.52 -19.76
CA GLU A 98 17.26 1.52 -20.70
C GLU A 98 16.84 1.20 -22.14
N ASN A 99 15.99 0.19 -22.34
CA ASN A 99 15.65 -0.31 -23.67
C ASN A 99 14.32 0.25 -24.23
N GLY A 100 13.60 1.05 -23.45
CA GLY A 100 12.24 1.54 -23.77
C GLY A 100 11.14 0.47 -23.74
N THR A 101 11.50 -0.80 -23.92
CA THR A 101 10.58 -1.95 -23.91
C THR A 101 11.24 -3.18 -23.29
N LEU A 102 10.44 -4.15 -22.87
CA LEU A 102 10.95 -5.42 -22.37
C LEU A 102 11.20 -6.39 -23.53
N PRO A 103 12.42 -6.94 -23.69
CA PRO A 103 12.69 -7.97 -24.68
C PRO A 103 11.85 -9.23 -24.43
N GLU A 104 11.46 -9.92 -25.51
CA GLU A 104 10.55 -11.09 -25.47
C GLU A 104 11.02 -12.20 -24.52
N LYS A 105 12.33 -12.41 -24.37
CA LYS A 105 12.88 -13.39 -23.41
C LYS A 105 12.52 -13.10 -21.95
N CYS A 106 12.16 -11.86 -21.61
CA CYS A 106 11.81 -11.46 -20.25
C CYS A 106 10.32 -11.23 -20.02
N THR A 107 9.50 -11.18 -21.07
CA THR A 107 8.03 -11.07 -20.93
C THR A 107 7.42 -12.38 -20.43
N THR A 108 8.09 -13.50 -20.67
CA THR A 108 7.69 -14.86 -20.23
C THR A 108 8.34 -15.28 -18.90
N CYS A 109 9.06 -14.39 -18.21
CA CYS A 109 9.71 -14.72 -16.96
C CYS A 109 8.67 -14.88 -15.83
N PRO A 110 8.65 -15.98 -15.07
CA PRO A 110 7.73 -16.13 -13.93
C PRO A 110 8.06 -15.17 -12.77
N VAL A 111 9.24 -14.56 -12.75
CA VAL A 111 9.56 -13.43 -11.86
C VAL A 111 8.75 -12.17 -12.25
N TYR A 112 8.31 -12.09 -13.51
CA TYR A 112 7.59 -10.97 -14.12
C TYR A 112 6.09 -11.25 -14.34
N GLU A 113 5.64 -12.51 -14.32
CA GLU A 113 4.24 -12.86 -14.57
C GLU A 113 3.26 -12.09 -13.67
N GLY A 114 2.56 -11.13 -14.28
CA GLY A 114 1.36 -10.51 -13.72
C GLY A 114 1.45 -9.06 -13.22
N ARG A 115 2.55 -8.32 -13.42
CA ARG A 115 2.58 -6.89 -13.04
C ARG A 115 2.36 -5.97 -14.27
N PRO A 116 1.32 -5.11 -14.26
CA PRO A 116 1.12 -4.16 -15.35
C PRO A 116 2.35 -3.25 -15.46
N ALA A 117 2.84 -3.07 -16.69
CA ALA A 117 3.78 -2.01 -16.99
C ALA A 117 3.08 -0.69 -16.64
N VAL A 118 3.45 -0.09 -15.51
CA VAL A 118 2.99 1.25 -15.17
C VAL A 118 3.65 2.18 -16.18
N ALA A 119 2.87 2.60 -17.17
CA ALA A 119 3.22 3.63 -18.14
C ALA A 119 3.31 4.99 -17.45
#